data_AF-A0A932LG42-F1
#
_entry.id   AF-A0A932LG42-F1
#
_cell.length_a   1.000
_cell.length_b   1.000
_cell.length_c   1.000
_cell.angle_alpha   90.00
_cell.angle_beta   90.00
_cell.angle_gamma   90.00
#
_symmetry.space_group_name_H-M   'P 1'
#
loop_
_entity.id
_entity.type
_entity.pdbx_description
1 polymer ?
#
loop_
_entity_poly.entity_id
_entity_poly.type
_entity_poly.pdbx_seq_one_letter_code
_entity_poly.pdbx_strand_id
1 'polypeptide(L)'
;MADIIHKELSYLVNGCIFDVHNELGPGLREECYQKAMEIRLAQAGIPFVSKPRTRHELIYLGETADVFEPDFLVSEWMALELKVQREGLTTANFRQTVNYVKHWKFSLGLLVNFADAQAVIRRVIFHEVAVEPDQDFEAIRDLVTLELRPDLKEIRDVILAAHRDFGLGYSDTTY
;
A
#
# COMPACT_ATOMS: atom_id res chain seq x y z
N MET A 1 12.25 8.61 19.23
CA MET A 1 12.08 7.23 18.73
C MET A 1 11.05 7.31 17.62
N ALA A 2 11.27 6.66 16.47
CA ALA A 2 10.29 6.70 15.38
C ALA A 2 8.99 6.03 15.82
N ASP A 3 7.85 6.69 15.64
CA ASP A 3 6.54 6.11 15.94
C ASP A 3 6.25 4.96 14.97
N ILE A 4 5.98 3.78 15.53
CA ILE A 4 5.62 2.59 14.75
C ILE A 4 4.11 2.64 14.50
N ILE A 5 3.73 2.73 13.23
CA ILE A 5 2.32 2.65 12.79
C ILE A 5 1.71 1.33 13.28
N HIS A 6 0.57 1.41 13.97
CA HIS A 6 -0.14 0.27 14.57
C HIS A 6 0.81 -0.66 15.37
N LYS A 7 1.50 -0.08 16.35
CA LYS A 7 2.58 -0.74 17.11
C LYS A 7 2.18 -2.09 17.70
N GLU A 8 1.04 -2.22 18.40
CA GLU A 8 0.64 -3.51 18.98
C GLU A 8 0.40 -4.57 17.90
N LEU A 9 -0.39 -4.24 16.87
CA LEU A 9 -0.68 -5.17 15.77
C LEU A 9 0.60 -5.58 15.03
N SER A 10 1.50 -4.64 14.78
CA SER A 10 2.82 -4.88 14.20
C SER A 10 3.63 -5.92 14.99
N TYR A 11 3.65 -5.82 16.32
CA TYR A 11 4.38 -6.79 17.15
C TYR A 11 3.73 -8.17 17.14
N LEU A 12 2.40 -8.24 17.18
CA LEU A 12 1.66 -9.50 17.11
C LEU A 12 1.91 -10.23 15.78
N VAL A 13 1.81 -9.51 14.66
CA VAL A 13 2.05 -10.08 13.33
C VAL A 13 3.51 -10.49 13.16
N ASN A 14 4.47 -9.67 13.62
CA ASN A 14 5.88 -10.03 13.62
C ASN A 14 6.15 -11.30 14.45
N GLY A 15 5.51 -11.43 15.61
CA GLY A 15 5.58 -12.64 16.44
C GLY A 15 5.11 -13.87 15.67
N CYS A 16 3.97 -13.76 14.98
CA CYS A 16 3.45 -14.84 14.12
C CYS A 16 4.44 -15.24 13.02
N ILE A 17 5.06 -14.27 12.35
CA ILE A 17 6.07 -14.50 11.30
C ILE A 17 7.27 -15.27 11.86
N PHE A 18 7.83 -14.82 12.99
CA PHE A 18 8.97 -15.47 13.61
C PHE A 18 8.62 -16.87 14.12
N ASP A 19 7.44 -17.04 14.70
CA ASP A 19 6.98 -18.35 15.15
C ASP A 19 6.85 -19.34 13.99
N VAL A 20 6.32 -18.91 12.84
CA VAL A 20 6.23 -19.74 11.63
C VAL A 20 7.62 -20.10 11.11
N HIS A 21 8.55 -19.14 11.05
CA HIS A 21 9.92 -19.41 10.62
C HIS A 21 10.66 -20.34 11.57
N ASN A 22 10.52 -20.17 12.89
CA ASN A 22 11.15 -21.00 13.90
C ASN A 22 10.65 -22.46 13.85
N GLU A 23 9.36 -22.67 13.58
CA GLU A 23 8.76 -24.00 13.51
C GLU A 23 9.13 -24.73 12.21
N LEU A 24 9.07 -24.03 11.06
CA LEU A 24 9.22 -24.66 9.75
C LEU A 24 10.65 -24.63 9.20
N GLY A 25 11.46 -23.66 9.64
CA GLY A 25 12.76 -23.36 9.07
C GLY A 25 12.70 -22.83 7.64
N PRO A 26 13.87 -22.50 7.05
CA PRO A 26 13.98 -22.08 5.65
C PRO A 26 13.97 -23.26 4.68
N GLY A 27 13.80 -22.98 3.38
CA GLY A 27 13.96 -23.96 2.30
C GLY A 27 12.67 -24.61 1.82
N LEU A 28 11.51 -24.18 2.32
CA LEU A 28 10.20 -24.59 1.83
C LEU A 28 9.72 -23.66 0.71
N ARG A 29 8.65 -24.06 0.03
CA ARG A 29 7.99 -23.19 -0.97
C ARG A 29 7.17 -22.11 -0.29
N GLU A 30 6.95 -21.00 -0.99
CA GLU A 30 6.16 -19.87 -0.51
C GLU A 30 4.75 -20.29 -0.04
N GLU A 31 4.12 -21.26 -0.73
CA GLU A 31 2.77 -21.72 -0.35
C GLU A 31 2.74 -22.50 0.98
N CYS A 32 3.88 -23.03 1.44
CA CYS A 32 3.97 -23.64 2.77
C CYS A 32 3.90 -22.55 3.85
N TYR A 33 4.63 -21.44 3.66
CA TYR A 33 4.59 -20.31 4.59
C TYR A 33 3.25 -19.59 4.56
N GLN A 34 2.60 -19.49 3.39
CA GLN A 34 1.23 -18.96 3.27
C GLN A 34 0.27 -19.72 4.21
N LYS A 35 0.20 -21.05 4.07
CA LYS A 35 -0.70 -21.89 4.89
C LYS A 35 -0.35 -21.82 6.38
N ALA A 36 0.95 -21.78 6.70
CA ALA A 36 1.40 -21.69 8.08
C ALA A 36 1.03 -20.35 8.72
N MET A 37 1.13 -19.25 7.95
CA MET A 37 0.70 -17.92 8.38
C MET A 37 -0.81 -17.85 8.58
N GLU A 38 -1.61 -18.45 7.69
CA GLU A 38 -3.08 -18.54 7.88
C GLU A 38 -3.42 -19.20 9.23
N ILE A 39 -2.79 -20.34 9.53
CA ILE A 39 -2.99 -21.06 10.79
C ILE A 39 -2.56 -20.21 11.99
N ARG A 40 -1.36 -19.62 11.93
CA ARG A 40 -0.79 -18.87 13.05
C ARG A 40 -1.56 -17.59 13.34
N LEU A 41 -1.95 -16.84 12.31
CA LEU A 41 -2.77 -15.63 12.46
C LEU A 41 -4.14 -15.96 13.06
N ALA A 42 -4.77 -17.05 12.60
CA ALA A 42 -6.04 -17.51 13.14
C ALA A 42 -5.93 -17.93 14.62
N GLN A 43 -4.88 -18.68 14.99
CA GLN A 43 -4.62 -19.08 16.38
C GLN A 43 -4.36 -17.88 17.29
N ALA A 44 -3.70 -16.84 16.77
CA ALA A 44 -3.47 -15.59 17.49
C ALA A 44 -4.73 -14.70 17.59
N GLY A 45 -5.86 -15.10 16.99
CA GLY A 45 -7.10 -14.33 16.98
C GLY A 45 -7.00 -13.02 16.19
N ILE A 46 -6.06 -12.93 15.24
CA ILE A 46 -5.84 -11.73 14.44
C ILE A 46 -6.74 -11.80 13.21
N PRO A 47 -7.65 -10.83 12.98
CA PRO A 47 -8.49 -10.81 11.78
C PRO A 47 -7.65 -10.63 10.52
N PHE A 48 -7.86 -11.48 9.51
CA PHE A 48 -7.19 -11.37 8.22
C PHE A 48 -8.05 -11.89 7.07
N VAL A 49 -7.67 -11.50 5.85
CA VAL A 49 -8.15 -12.09 4.59
C VAL A 49 -6.93 -12.58 3.81
N SER A 50 -6.90 -13.88 3.48
CA SER A 50 -5.86 -14.47 2.63
C SER A 50 -6.25 -14.34 1.16
N LYS A 51 -5.30 -13.98 0.29
CA LYS A 51 -5.46 -13.89 -1.18
C LYS A 51 -6.76 -13.18 -1.64
N PRO A 52 -6.92 -11.89 -1.31
CA PRO A 52 -8.14 -11.14 -1.59
C PRO A 52 -8.19 -10.69 -3.06
N ARG A 53 -8.80 -11.50 -3.93
CA ARG A 53 -8.92 -11.22 -5.38
C ARG A 53 -9.93 -10.15 -5.77
N THR A 54 -10.90 -9.87 -4.92
CA THR A 54 -12.20 -9.38 -5.41
C THR A 54 -12.44 -7.87 -5.31
N ARG A 55 -11.46 -7.08 -4.87
CA ARG A 55 -11.71 -5.64 -4.59
C ARG A 55 -10.90 -4.64 -5.41
N HIS A 56 -9.79 -5.03 -6.03
CA HIS A 56 -8.88 -4.08 -6.66
C HIS A 56 -8.30 -4.64 -7.97
N GLU A 57 -9.12 -4.55 -9.02
CA GLU A 57 -8.72 -4.87 -10.39
C GLU A 57 -8.08 -3.66 -11.05
N LEU A 58 -6.96 -3.88 -11.74
CA LEU A 58 -6.39 -2.93 -12.69
C LEU A 58 -7.09 -3.13 -14.03
N ILE A 59 -7.92 -2.17 -14.44
CA ILE A 59 -8.63 -2.23 -15.72
C ILE A 59 -7.82 -1.51 -16.81
N TYR A 60 -7.60 -2.18 -17.94
CA TYR A 60 -7.00 -1.62 -19.15
C TYR A 60 -7.94 -1.87 -20.34
N LEU A 61 -8.39 -0.79 -20.98
CA LEU A 61 -9.32 -0.85 -22.12
C LEU A 61 -10.60 -1.67 -21.85
N GLY A 62 -11.10 -1.63 -20.62
CA GLY A 62 -12.31 -2.35 -20.20
C GLY A 62 -12.08 -3.81 -19.80
N GLU A 63 -10.84 -4.30 -19.89
CA GLU A 63 -10.45 -5.65 -19.48
C GLU A 63 -9.57 -5.62 -18.22
N THR A 64 -9.68 -6.63 -17.37
CA THR A 64 -8.82 -6.77 -16.19
C THR A 64 -7.39 -7.12 -16.63
N ALA A 65 -6.47 -6.18 -16.48
CA ALA A 65 -5.05 -6.35 -16.77
C ALA A 65 -4.29 -7.03 -15.62
N ASP A 66 -4.67 -6.74 -14.37
CA ASP A 66 -4.07 -7.32 -13.18
C ASP A 66 -5.02 -7.22 -11.98
N VAL A 67 -4.72 -7.93 -10.91
CA VAL A 67 -5.40 -7.84 -9.61
C VAL A 67 -4.36 -7.54 -8.54
N PHE A 68 -4.59 -6.49 -7.75
CA PHE A 68 -3.73 -6.16 -6.60
C PHE A 68 -4.00 -7.12 -5.44
N GLU A 69 -3.45 -8.33 -5.55
CA GLU A 69 -3.60 -9.42 -4.58
C GLU A 69 -2.33 -9.56 -3.71
N PRO A 70 -2.27 -8.92 -2.52
CA PRO A 70 -1.27 -9.28 -1.52
C PRO A 70 -1.54 -10.69 -0.97
N ASP A 71 -0.55 -11.31 -0.32
CA ASP A 71 -0.74 -12.58 0.37
C ASP A 71 -1.80 -12.48 1.48
N PHE A 72 -1.78 -11.41 2.27
CA PHE A 72 -2.78 -11.13 3.28
C PHE A 72 -3.13 -9.65 3.40
N LEU A 73 -4.38 -9.40 3.79
CA LEU A 73 -4.79 -8.16 4.44
C LEU A 73 -5.04 -8.49 5.90
N VAL A 74 -4.32 -7.83 6.79
CA VAL A 74 -4.42 -8.05 8.24
C VAL A 74 -5.10 -6.84 8.85
N SER A 75 -6.26 -7.09 9.48
CA SER A 75 -7.19 -6.04 9.91
C SER A 75 -7.53 -5.08 8.75
N GLU A 76 -7.71 -3.79 9.02
CA GLU A 76 -8.04 -2.76 8.03
C GLU A 76 -6.84 -1.84 7.71
N TRP A 77 -5.62 -2.26 8.08
CA TRP A 77 -4.48 -1.35 8.17
C TRP A 77 -3.19 -1.87 7.53
N MET A 78 -3.06 -3.19 7.33
CA MET A 78 -1.79 -3.82 6.98
C MET A 78 -1.92 -4.79 5.80
N ALA A 79 -1.08 -4.60 4.78
CA ALA A 79 -0.84 -5.59 3.73
C ALA A 79 0.39 -6.43 4.10
N LEU A 80 0.33 -7.74 3.94
CA LEU A 80 1.45 -8.64 4.18
C LEU A 80 1.77 -9.37 2.87
N GLU A 81 3.03 -9.30 2.45
CA GLU A 81 3.58 -9.96 1.27
C GLU A 81 4.73 -10.85 1.69
N LEU A 82 4.67 -12.12 1.30
CA LEU A 82 5.63 -13.16 1.61
C LEU A 82 6.50 -13.45 0.39
N LYS A 83 7.77 -13.76 0.66
CA LYS A 83 8.75 -14.18 -0.32
C LYS A 83 9.63 -15.30 0.21
N VAL A 84 10.11 -16.11 -0.71
CA VAL A 84 11.22 -17.05 -0.47
C VAL A 84 12.29 -16.81 -1.53
N GLN A 85 13.16 -15.82 -1.29
CA GLN A 85 14.21 -15.41 -2.22
C GLN A 85 15.59 -15.49 -1.56
N ARG A 86 16.48 -16.35 -2.08
CA ARG A 86 17.83 -16.56 -1.52
C ARG A 86 18.77 -15.39 -1.77
N GLU A 87 18.53 -14.65 -2.85
CA GLU A 87 19.26 -13.45 -3.22
C GLU A 87 18.79 -12.22 -2.41
N GLY A 88 17.77 -12.38 -1.56
CA GLY A 88 17.16 -11.34 -0.75
C GLY A 88 16.04 -10.58 -1.46
N LEU A 89 15.38 -9.71 -0.70
CA LEU A 89 14.26 -8.90 -1.18
C LEU A 89 14.73 -7.84 -2.18
N THR A 90 14.08 -7.78 -3.34
CA THR A 90 14.45 -6.84 -4.41
C THR A 90 13.66 -5.52 -4.33
N THR A 91 14.12 -4.51 -5.08
CA THR A 91 13.36 -3.26 -5.30
C THR A 91 12.01 -3.51 -5.96
N ALA A 92 11.90 -4.53 -6.82
CA ALA A 92 10.63 -4.90 -7.45
C ALA A 92 9.61 -5.39 -6.42
N ASN A 93 10.04 -6.23 -5.46
CA ASN A 93 9.18 -6.69 -4.36
C ASN A 93 8.71 -5.53 -3.48
N PHE A 94 9.61 -4.58 -3.20
CA PHE A 94 9.25 -3.38 -2.46
C PHE A 94 8.19 -2.55 -3.21
N ARG A 95 8.39 -2.28 -4.51
CA ARG A 95 7.43 -1.52 -5.33
C ARG A 95 6.08 -2.21 -5.43
N GLN A 96 6.07 -3.53 -5.60
CA GLN A 96 4.83 -4.33 -5.58
C GLN A 96 4.09 -4.16 -4.25
N THR A 97 4.81 -4.22 -3.12
CA THR A 97 4.21 -4.02 -1.80
C THR A 97 3.67 -2.58 -1.64
N VAL A 98 4.38 -1.57 -2.15
CA VAL A 98 3.89 -0.17 -2.17
C VAL A 98 2.57 -0.07 -2.95
N ASN A 99 2.47 -0.71 -4.12
CA ASN A 99 1.23 -0.76 -4.88
C ASN A 99 0.09 -1.33 -4.03
N TYR A 100 0.29 -2.44 -3.33
CA TYR A 100 -0.75 -3.01 -2.47
C TYR A 100 -1.17 -2.07 -1.36
N VAL A 101 -0.21 -1.47 -0.64
CA VAL A 101 -0.52 -0.52 0.43
C VAL A 101 -1.31 0.69 -0.11
N LYS A 102 -0.92 1.21 -1.28
CA LYS A 102 -1.62 2.33 -1.95
C LYS A 102 -3.04 1.94 -2.38
N HIS A 103 -3.20 0.88 -3.16
CA HIS A 103 -4.51 0.52 -3.75
C HIS A 103 -5.53 0.08 -2.69
N TRP A 104 -5.07 -0.59 -1.62
CA TRP A 104 -5.91 -0.97 -0.50
C TRP A 104 -6.11 0.15 0.54
N LYS A 105 -5.52 1.34 0.33
CA LYS A 105 -5.57 2.50 1.24
C LYS A 105 -5.10 2.17 2.65
N PHE A 106 -4.10 1.31 2.75
CA PHE A 106 -3.50 0.91 4.01
C PHE A 106 -2.32 1.81 4.36
N SER A 107 -2.00 1.89 5.65
CA SER A 107 -0.90 2.74 6.15
C SER A 107 0.42 1.97 6.26
N LEU A 108 0.38 0.64 6.22
CA LEU A 108 1.53 -0.23 6.44
C LEU A 108 1.50 -1.47 5.54
N GLY A 109 2.66 -1.80 4.99
CA GLY A 109 2.96 -3.08 4.36
C GLY A 109 4.09 -3.78 5.09
N LEU A 110 4.03 -5.09 5.21
CA LEU A 110 5.13 -5.94 5.64
C LEU A 110 5.54 -6.83 4.48
N LEU A 111 6.78 -6.67 4.01
CA LEU A 111 7.41 -7.55 3.04
C LEU A 111 8.35 -8.51 3.77
N VAL A 112 8.06 -9.81 3.73
CA VAL A 112 8.72 -10.83 4.54
C VAL A 112 9.47 -11.80 3.64
N ASN A 113 10.75 -12.06 3.94
CA ASN A 113 11.52 -13.13 3.31
C ASN A 113 11.73 -14.28 4.31
N PHE A 114 11.31 -15.49 3.93
CA PHE A 114 11.51 -16.71 4.71
C PHE A 114 12.72 -17.54 4.25
N ALA A 115 13.45 -17.11 3.22
CA ALA A 115 14.54 -17.91 2.65
C ALA A 115 15.82 -17.98 3.51
N ASP A 116 16.03 -16.99 4.39
CA ASP A 116 17.25 -16.85 5.17
C ASP A 116 17.21 -17.64 6.49
N ALA A 117 18.35 -17.70 7.17
CA ALA A 117 18.47 -18.33 8.50
C ALA A 117 17.56 -17.72 9.56
N GLN A 118 17.03 -16.51 9.31
CA GLN A 118 15.98 -15.86 10.09
C GLN A 118 15.02 -15.18 9.11
N ALA A 119 13.73 -15.10 9.46
CA ALA A 119 12.78 -14.32 8.68
C ALA A 119 13.18 -12.84 8.66
N VAL A 120 13.30 -12.26 7.46
CA VAL A 120 13.60 -10.84 7.28
C VAL A 120 12.31 -10.08 7.04
N ILE A 121 12.01 -9.08 7.86
CA ILE A 121 10.80 -8.26 7.75
C ILE A 121 11.20 -6.84 7.33
N ARG A 122 10.73 -6.39 6.18
CA ARG A 122 10.86 -5.00 5.71
C ARG A 122 9.52 -4.29 5.80
N ARG A 123 9.49 -3.18 6.55
CA ARG A 123 8.33 -2.29 6.60
C ARG A 123 8.25 -1.42 5.35
N VAL A 124 7.06 -1.34 4.79
CA VAL A 124 6.71 -0.49 3.64
C VAL A 124 5.67 0.50 4.13
N ILE A 125 6.06 1.75 4.30
CA ILE A 125 5.15 2.80 4.75
C ILE A 125 4.78 3.63 3.53
N PHE A 126 3.48 3.78 3.31
CA PHE A 126 2.96 4.68 2.31
C PHE A 126 1.94 5.60 2.99
N HIS A 127 2.17 6.89 2.85
CA HIS A 127 1.21 7.92 3.20
C HIS A 127 0.88 8.63 1.92
N GLU A 128 -0.40 8.62 1.55
CA GLU A 128 -0.87 9.47 0.47
C GLU A 128 -0.67 10.91 0.91
N VAL A 129 0.23 11.61 0.23
CA VAL A 129 0.38 13.05 0.42
C VAL A 129 -0.75 13.68 -0.38
N ALA A 130 -1.73 14.24 0.31
CA ALA A 130 -2.70 15.10 -0.33
C ALA A 130 -1.94 16.25 -0.99
N VAL A 131 -1.85 16.21 -2.33
CA VAL A 131 -1.28 17.31 -3.09
C VAL A 131 -2.38 18.34 -3.20
N GLU A 132 -2.34 19.37 -2.37
CA GLU A 132 -3.18 20.55 -2.59
C GLU A 132 -2.58 21.35 -3.74
N PRO A 133 -3.37 21.74 -4.76
CA PRO A 133 -2.87 22.57 -5.84
C PRO A 133 -2.34 23.88 -5.28
N ASP A 134 -1.09 24.20 -5.59
CA ASP A 134 -0.52 25.49 -5.23
C ASP A 134 -1.30 26.59 -5.96
N GLN A 135 -1.72 27.60 -5.22
CA GLN A 135 -2.50 28.72 -5.72
C GLN A 135 -1.59 29.92 -5.99
N ASP A 136 -0.50 29.67 -6.72
CA ASP A 136 0.39 30.71 -7.23
C ASP A 136 -0.19 31.32 -8.51
N PHE A 137 -0.53 32.60 -8.42
CA PHE A 137 -1.13 33.37 -9.51
C PHE A 137 -0.15 34.35 -10.15
N GLU A 138 1.14 34.33 -9.79
CA GLU A 138 2.12 35.31 -10.26
C GLU A 138 2.22 35.32 -11.80
N ALA A 139 2.17 34.15 -12.43
CA ALA A 139 2.20 34.00 -13.89
C ALA A 139 1.01 34.64 -14.62
N ILE A 140 -0.12 34.82 -13.92
CA ILE A 140 -1.34 35.42 -14.49
C ILE A 140 -1.65 36.79 -13.88
N ARG A 141 -0.77 37.35 -13.03
CA ARG A 141 -1.04 38.57 -12.27
C ARG A 141 -1.54 39.71 -13.13
N ASP A 142 -0.93 39.90 -14.30
CA ASP A 142 -1.26 40.99 -15.22
C ASP A 142 -2.63 40.81 -15.89
N LEU A 143 -3.21 39.61 -15.85
CA LEU A 143 -4.56 39.29 -16.31
C LEU A 143 -5.63 39.47 -15.21
N VAL A 144 -5.24 39.54 -13.94
CA VAL A 144 -6.16 39.65 -12.80
C VAL A 144 -6.63 41.10 -12.63
N THR A 145 -7.62 41.51 -13.41
CA THR A 145 -8.29 42.81 -13.25
C THR A 145 -9.45 42.72 -12.25
N LEU A 146 -9.92 43.87 -11.73
CA LEU A 146 -11.09 43.92 -10.83
C LEU A 146 -12.35 43.34 -11.48
N GLU A 147 -12.50 43.54 -12.79
CA GLU A 147 -13.63 43.05 -13.58
C GLU A 147 -13.62 41.53 -13.73
N LEU A 148 -12.44 40.93 -13.94
CA LEU A 148 -12.30 39.47 -14.14
C LEU A 148 -12.21 38.68 -12.84
N ARG A 149 -12.02 39.34 -11.70
CA ARG A 149 -11.80 38.68 -10.41
C ARG A 149 -12.93 37.72 -9.99
N PRO A 150 -14.22 38.04 -10.17
CA PRO A 150 -15.30 37.11 -9.83
C PRO A 150 -15.23 35.83 -10.67
N ASP A 151 -15.04 35.96 -11.98
CA ASP A 151 -15.00 34.83 -12.91
C ASP A 151 -13.78 33.94 -12.66
N LEU A 152 -12.61 34.54 -12.44
CA LEU A 152 -11.38 33.81 -12.10
C LEU A 152 -11.52 33.04 -10.78
N LYS A 153 -12.27 33.59 -9.81
CA LYS A 153 -12.56 32.91 -8.54
C LYS A 153 -13.45 31.69 -8.77
N GLU A 154 -14.49 31.82 -9.58
CA GLU A 154 -15.38 30.70 -9.93
C GLU A 154 -14.62 29.59 -10.66
N ILE A 155 -13.79 29.94 -11.65
CA ILE A 155 -12.94 28.97 -12.38
C ILE A 155 -12.01 28.23 -11.42
N ARG A 156 -11.33 28.96 -10.53
CA ARG A 156 -10.47 28.37 -9.50
C ARG A 156 -11.25 27.39 -8.62
N ASP A 157 -12.44 27.78 -8.16
CA ASP A 157 -13.26 26.94 -7.28
C ASP A 157 -13.70 25.64 -7.99
N VAL A 158 -14.00 25.71 -9.28
CA VAL A 158 -14.29 24.54 -10.13
C VAL A 158 -13.06 23.64 -10.28
N ILE A 159 -11.87 24.20 -10.55
CA ILE A 159 -10.62 23.44 -10.66
C ILE A 159 -10.30 22.72 -9.35
N LEU A 160 -10.43 23.42 -8.21
CA LEU A 160 -10.20 22.83 -6.88
C LEU A 160 -11.27 21.78 -6.52
N ALA A 161 -12.51 21.91 -7.00
CA ALA A 161 -13.53 20.88 -6.84
C ALA A 161 -13.19 19.64 -7.68
N ALA A 162 -12.86 19.81 -8.96
CA ALA A 162 -12.46 18.71 -9.85
C ALA A 162 -11.21 17.98 -9.31
N HIS A 163 -10.22 18.69 -8.80
CA HIS A 163 -9.04 18.09 -8.17
C HIS A 163 -9.39 17.28 -6.92
N ARG A 164 -10.35 17.74 -6.09
CA ARG A 164 -10.79 16.97 -4.92
C ARG A 164 -11.50 15.68 -5.29
N ASP A 165 -12.25 15.68 -6.38
CA ASP A 165 -13.04 14.53 -6.81
C ASP A 165 -12.21 13.54 -7.66
N PHE A 166 -11.25 14.02 -8.44
CA PHE A 166 -10.53 13.21 -9.45
C PHE A 166 -9.00 13.22 -9.29
N GLY A 167 -8.47 13.96 -8.31
CA GLY A 167 -7.03 14.16 -8.14
C GLY A 167 -6.38 14.87 -9.34
N LEU A 168 -5.11 14.58 -9.58
CA LEU A 168 -4.33 15.13 -10.69
C LEU A 168 -4.62 14.46 -12.06
N GLY A 169 -5.56 13.52 -12.12
CA GLY A 169 -5.89 12.77 -13.34
C GLY A 169 -4.84 11.75 -13.77
N TYR A 170 -3.87 11.43 -12.91
CA TYR A 170 -2.95 10.32 -13.11
C TYR A 170 -3.68 8.97 -12.98
N SER A 171 -3.20 7.95 -13.68
CA SER A 171 -3.73 6.59 -13.45
C SER A 171 -3.46 6.18 -12.00
N ASP A 172 -4.32 5.32 -11.44
CA ASP A 172 -4.13 4.76 -10.09
C ASP A 172 -2.75 4.09 -9.92
N THR A 173 -2.13 3.68 -11.03
CA THR A 173 -0.82 3.04 -11.13
C THR A 173 0.37 3.98 -11.37
N THR A 174 0.14 5.27 -11.62
CA THR A 174 1.23 6.24 -11.84
C THR A 174 1.84 6.69 -10.51
N TYR A 175 3.17 6.86 -10.53
CA TYR A 175 4.00 7.41 -9.44
C TYR A 175 4.69 8.68 -9.91
#